data_AF-A0A7C7RLS0-F1
#
_entry.id   AF-A0A7C7RLS0-F1
#
_cell.length_a   1.000
_cell.length_b   1.000
_cell.length_c   1.000
_cell.angle_alpha   90.00
_cell.angle_beta   90.00
_cell.angle_gamma   90.00
#
_symmetry.space_group_name_H-M   'P 1'
#
loop_
_entity.id
_entity.type
_entity.pdbx_description
1 polymer ?
#
loop_
_entity_poly.entity_id
_entity_poly.type
_entity_poly.pdbx_seq_one_letter_code
_entity_poly.pdbx_strand_id
1 'polypeptide(L)'
;MLRSFLIYLSQAGWAQNMVTSWSFAWNVASRFVAGETNEEAMEVVKKLNETGINATLDQLGEHTSIAEEAINSTEQILDILDSIEKADVRASVSIKLTQIGMGLDATICRQNLRRILERAKEYGNFVRIDIEDTPYTDITIEAYYEMLKAGFTPKTVGMAVQSYLYRAEDDTKKMLKDGTRFRLIKGAYKEPPELAYPKKADVDANFDLLTKILMDATLENNFAKISEDGRIPPVPAIGTQDDKRIDFAKQYAKKIGLAKEFFEFQMLYGIRRDLQRQLVEEGYQVRVYVPFGTQWYPYFMRRLAERPANLWFFISNF
;
A
#
# COMPACT_ATOMS: atom_id res chain seq x y z
N MET A 1 2.61 2.90 -26.74
CA MET A 1 3.11 4.27 -27.00
C MET A 1 2.65 5.26 -25.93
N LEU A 2 1.34 5.43 -25.69
CA LEU A 2 0.83 6.36 -24.66
C LEU A 2 1.29 6.05 -23.22
N ARG A 3 1.22 4.78 -22.78
CA ARG A 3 1.71 4.35 -21.44
C ARG A 3 3.19 4.69 -21.24
N SER A 4 4.04 4.37 -22.20
CA SER A 4 5.48 4.65 -22.15
C SER A 4 5.77 6.15 -22.15
N PHE A 5 5.00 6.95 -22.89
CA PHE A 5 5.10 8.41 -22.90
C PHE A 5 4.70 9.04 -21.55
N LEU A 6 3.61 8.57 -20.92
CA LEU A 6 3.20 9.03 -19.59
C LEU A 6 4.21 8.64 -18.50
N ILE A 7 4.78 7.43 -18.59
CA ILE A 7 5.86 7.02 -17.69
C ILE A 7 7.10 7.91 -17.89
N TYR A 8 7.48 8.21 -19.13
CA TYR A 8 8.56 9.16 -19.40
C TYR A 8 8.29 10.55 -18.80
N LEU A 9 7.09 11.10 -19.00
CA LEU A 9 6.72 12.40 -18.42
C LEU A 9 6.75 12.39 -16.89
N SER A 10 6.46 11.26 -16.25
CA SER A 10 6.55 11.13 -14.78
C SER A 10 7.97 11.31 -14.23
N GLN A 11 9.00 11.21 -15.10
CA GLN A 11 10.41 11.40 -14.76
C GLN A 11 10.99 12.72 -15.30
N ALA A 12 10.19 13.54 -15.98
CA ALA A 12 10.65 14.76 -16.67
C ALA A 12 10.39 16.02 -15.83
N GLY A 13 11.44 16.58 -15.20
CA GLY A 13 11.31 17.74 -14.31
C GLY A 13 10.71 18.99 -14.95
N TRP A 14 10.94 19.24 -16.25
CA TRP A 14 10.31 20.35 -16.97
C TRP A 14 8.79 20.18 -17.08
N ALA A 15 8.32 18.94 -17.26
CA ALA A 15 6.89 18.63 -17.38
C ALA A 15 6.22 18.72 -16.01
N GLN A 16 6.90 18.28 -14.96
CA GLN A 16 6.46 18.46 -13.57
C GLN A 16 6.23 19.94 -13.26
N ASN A 17 7.24 20.80 -13.44
CA ASN A 17 7.15 22.23 -13.13
C ASN A 17 6.03 22.94 -13.91
N MET A 18 5.82 22.55 -15.16
CA MET A 18 4.74 23.11 -15.98
C MET A 18 3.37 22.67 -15.48
N VAL A 19 3.18 21.39 -15.18
CA VAL A 19 1.86 20.84 -14.81
C VAL A 19 1.47 21.19 -13.37
N THR A 20 2.40 21.18 -12.42
CA THR A 20 2.10 21.53 -11.01
C THR A 20 1.74 23.01 -10.85
N SER A 21 2.17 23.88 -11.77
CA SER A 21 1.80 25.31 -11.78
C SER A 21 0.36 25.59 -12.22
N TRP A 22 -0.38 24.59 -12.72
CA TRP A 22 -1.74 24.77 -13.25
C TRP A 22 -2.79 24.28 -12.25
N SER A 23 -3.67 25.18 -11.80
CA SER A 23 -4.77 24.85 -10.87
C SER A 23 -5.71 23.75 -11.39
N PHE A 24 -5.88 23.63 -12.71
CA PHE A 24 -6.65 22.55 -13.33
C PHE A 24 -6.00 21.17 -13.14
N ALA A 25 -4.67 21.08 -13.16
CA ALA A 25 -3.98 19.82 -12.95
C ALA A 25 -4.22 19.29 -11.53
N TRP A 26 -4.25 20.18 -10.53
CA TRP A 26 -4.61 19.84 -9.16
C TRP A 26 -6.06 19.34 -9.02
N ASN A 27 -7.02 19.93 -9.73
CA ASN A 27 -8.42 19.45 -9.72
C ASN A 27 -8.55 18.00 -10.17
N VAL A 28 -7.68 17.53 -11.07
CA VAL A 28 -7.68 16.13 -11.52
C VAL A 28 -6.84 15.26 -10.58
N ALA A 29 -5.70 15.77 -10.10
CA ALA A 29 -4.82 15.05 -9.18
C ALA A 29 -5.47 14.79 -7.82
N SER A 30 -6.22 15.75 -7.27
CA SER A 30 -6.92 15.66 -5.98
C SER A 30 -7.99 14.56 -5.95
N ARG A 31 -8.38 14.01 -7.10
CA ARG A 31 -9.19 12.80 -7.16
C ARG A 31 -8.45 11.57 -6.61
N PHE A 32 -7.13 11.53 -6.80
CA PHE A 32 -6.24 10.41 -6.51
C PHE A 32 -5.23 10.69 -5.40
N VAL A 33 -5.11 11.94 -4.95
CA VAL A 33 -4.19 12.41 -3.91
C VAL A 33 -4.98 13.22 -2.89
N ALA A 34 -4.76 12.99 -1.60
CA ALA A 34 -5.59 13.55 -0.54
C ALA A 34 -5.26 15.00 -0.14
N GLY A 35 -4.18 15.57 -0.68
CA GLY A 35 -3.68 16.88 -0.31
C GLY A 35 -2.16 16.91 -0.36
N GLU A 36 -1.59 18.07 -0.02
CA GLU A 36 -0.16 18.27 0.14
C GLU A 36 0.28 18.26 1.61
N THR A 37 -0.66 18.44 2.56
CA THR A 37 -0.36 18.48 4.01
C THR A 37 -0.98 17.31 4.80
N ASN A 38 -0.48 17.10 6.02
CA ASN A 38 -1.02 16.11 6.96
C ASN A 38 -2.48 16.44 7.32
N GLU A 39 -2.81 17.72 7.51
CA GLU A 39 -4.15 18.18 7.87
C GLU A 39 -5.17 17.82 6.78
N GLU A 40 -4.85 18.10 5.51
CA GLU A 40 -5.70 17.75 4.38
C GLU A 40 -5.89 16.23 4.27
N ALA A 41 -4.81 15.47 4.44
CA ALA A 41 -4.87 14.02 4.46
C ALA A 41 -5.78 13.50 5.60
N MET A 42 -5.69 14.09 6.80
CA MET A 42 -6.55 13.73 7.94
C MET A 42 -8.03 14.03 7.65
N GLU A 43 -8.35 15.15 7.00
CA GLU A 43 -9.73 15.46 6.60
C GLU A 43 -10.29 14.42 5.62
N VAL A 44 -9.49 13.98 4.65
CA VAL A 44 -9.89 12.92 3.72
C VAL A 44 -10.09 11.60 4.46
N VAL A 45 -9.19 11.24 5.37
CA VAL A 45 -9.31 10.02 6.17
C VAL A 45 -10.57 10.06 7.05
N LYS A 46 -10.88 11.18 7.70
CA LYS A 46 -12.12 11.34 8.49
C LYS A 46 -13.36 11.05 7.66
N LYS A 47 -13.46 11.63 6.45
CA LYS A 47 -14.57 11.39 5.51
C LYS A 47 -14.66 9.91 5.08
N LEU A 48 -13.53 9.24 4.87
CA LEU A 48 -13.51 7.80 4.59
C LEU A 48 -14.02 7.00 5.80
N ASN A 49 -13.55 7.34 7.00
CA ASN A 49 -13.94 6.68 8.24
C ASN A 49 -15.44 6.86 8.55
N GLU A 50 -16.04 8.02 8.27
CA GLU A 50 -17.49 8.24 8.40
C GLU A 50 -18.30 7.26 7.53
N THR A 51 -17.73 6.82 6.41
CA THR A 51 -18.35 5.85 5.49
C THR A 51 -17.96 4.39 5.74
N GLY A 52 -17.36 4.08 6.90
CA GLY A 52 -16.96 2.71 7.24
C GLY A 52 -15.63 2.25 6.64
N ILE A 53 -14.90 3.13 5.94
CA ILE A 53 -13.66 2.80 5.23
C ILE A 53 -12.46 3.17 6.10
N ASN A 54 -11.57 2.22 6.36
CA ASN A 54 -10.28 2.46 7.01
C ASN A 54 -9.29 3.05 6.00
N ALA A 55 -8.19 3.65 6.47
CA ALA A 55 -7.16 4.19 5.58
C ALA A 55 -5.77 3.62 5.86
N THR A 56 -4.88 3.79 4.89
CA THR A 56 -3.44 3.71 5.07
C THR A 56 -2.81 4.85 4.28
N LEU A 57 -2.05 5.69 4.98
CA LEU A 57 -1.41 6.86 4.41
C LEU A 57 -0.08 6.47 3.77
N ASP A 58 0.20 7.04 2.61
CA ASP A 58 1.49 6.96 1.93
C ASP A 58 1.93 8.38 1.62
N GLN A 59 3.03 8.80 2.23
CA GLN A 59 3.59 10.10 1.90
C GLN A 59 4.37 9.99 0.60
N LEU A 60 3.98 10.80 -0.37
CA LEU A 60 4.66 10.89 -1.63
C LEU A 60 5.98 11.64 -1.44
N GLY A 61 7.08 10.91 -1.54
CA GLY A 61 8.45 11.41 -1.53
C GLY A 61 9.26 10.84 -2.69
N GLU A 62 10.40 11.47 -2.98
CA GLU A 62 11.38 10.97 -3.95
C GLU A 62 12.33 9.93 -3.32
N HIS A 63 13.08 9.22 -4.15
CA HIS A 63 14.17 8.36 -3.68
C HIS A 63 15.21 9.21 -2.97
N THR A 64 15.52 8.87 -1.72
CA THR A 64 16.52 9.59 -0.94
C THR A 64 17.92 9.25 -1.47
N SER A 65 18.67 10.28 -1.84
CA SER A 65 20.01 10.18 -2.42
C SER A 65 21.10 10.49 -1.40
N ILE A 66 20.75 11.11 -0.27
CA ILE A 66 21.64 11.39 0.87
C ILE A 66 21.00 11.04 2.21
N ALA A 67 21.82 10.78 3.23
CA ALA A 67 21.37 10.38 4.57
C ALA A 67 20.41 11.39 5.23
N GLU A 68 20.61 12.69 4.99
CA GLU A 68 19.75 13.75 5.52
C GLU A 68 18.31 13.65 4.98
N GLU A 69 18.13 13.33 3.70
CA GLU A 69 16.81 13.14 3.09
C GLU A 69 16.09 11.91 3.68
N ALA A 70 16.83 10.84 3.97
CA ALA A 70 16.29 9.65 4.63
C ALA A 70 15.81 9.95 6.06
N ILE A 71 16.59 10.74 6.81
CA ILE A 71 16.19 11.21 8.15
C ILE A 71 14.97 12.11 8.05
N ASN A 72 14.95 13.08 7.14
CA ASN A 72 13.80 13.98 6.95
C ASN A 72 12.53 13.22 6.57
N SER A 73 12.64 12.22 5.69
CA SER A 73 11.51 11.35 5.35
C SER A 73 11.02 10.54 6.56
N THR A 74 11.94 10.12 7.43
CA THR A 74 11.62 9.44 8.69
C THR A 74 10.85 10.36 9.64
N GLU A 75 11.30 11.61 9.82
CA GLU A 75 10.56 12.60 10.63
C GLU A 75 9.16 12.84 10.10
N GLN A 76 9.00 12.97 8.79
CA GLN A 76 7.68 13.16 8.20
C GLN A 76 6.76 11.95 8.41
N ILE A 77 7.29 10.72 8.36
CA ILE A 77 6.53 9.50 8.69
C ILE A 77 6.11 9.50 10.18
N LEU A 78 6.98 9.97 11.08
CA LEU A 78 6.66 10.13 12.49
C LEU A 78 5.55 11.17 12.70
N ASP A 79 5.61 12.31 12.00
CA ASP A 79 4.57 13.35 12.04
C ASP A 79 3.20 12.83 11.56
N ILE A 80 3.19 11.89 10.60
CA ILE A 80 1.96 11.22 10.15
C ILE A 80 1.37 10.36 11.26
N LEU A 81 2.20 9.56 11.94
CA LEU A 81 1.73 8.75 13.07
C LEU A 81 1.17 9.63 14.19
N ASP A 82 1.82 10.75 14.48
CA ASP A 82 1.37 11.73 15.48
C ASP A 82 0.05 12.39 15.05
N SER A 83 -0.09 12.69 13.76
CA SER A 83 -1.31 13.26 13.19
C SER A 83 -2.49 12.27 13.23
N ILE A 84 -2.24 10.99 12.94
CA ILE A 84 -3.25 9.93 13.05
C ILE A 84 -3.74 9.83 14.50
N GLU A 85 -2.81 9.79 15.45
CA GLU A 85 -3.12 9.67 16.87
C GLU A 85 -3.92 10.88 17.36
N LYS A 86 -3.45 12.10 17.06
CA LYS A 86 -4.11 13.35 17.44
C LYS A 86 -5.49 13.50 16.82
N ALA A 87 -5.67 13.07 15.57
CA ALA A 87 -6.94 13.16 14.86
C ALA A 87 -7.93 12.06 15.25
N ASP A 88 -7.47 11.03 15.97
CA ASP A 88 -8.16 9.81 16.32
C ASP A 88 -8.90 9.17 15.13
N VAL A 89 -8.15 8.90 14.07
CA VAL A 89 -8.67 8.30 12.85
C VAL A 89 -8.28 6.83 12.70
N ARG A 90 -9.10 6.08 11.96
CA ARG A 90 -8.88 4.67 11.62
C ARG A 90 -7.94 4.55 10.44
N ALA A 91 -6.67 4.86 10.69
CA ALA A 91 -5.60 4.84 9.69
C ALA A 91 -4.30 4.23 10.21
N SER A 92 -3.54 3.68 9.27
CA SER A 92 -2.16 3.19 9.44
C SER A 92 -1.23 3.84 8.41
N VAL A 93 0.05 3.48 8.40
CA VAL A 93 1.03 4.05 7.44
C VAL A 93 1.60 2.96 6.54
N SER A 94 1.77 3.26 5.26
CA SER A 94 2.56 2.47 4.31
C SER A 94 3.86 3.20 4.02
N ILE A 95 4.98 2.50 4.03
CA ILE A 95 6.32 3.06 3.82
C ILE A 95 7.10 2.27 2.79
N LYS A 96 8.01 2.92 2.08
CA LYS A 96 8.99 2.28 1.19
C LYS A 96 10.36 2.38 1.84
N LEU A 97 11.13 1.29 1.86
CA LEU A 97 12.42 1.31 2.56
C LEU A 97 13.46 2.16 1.82
N THR A 98 13.35 2.30 0.49
CA THR A 98 14.25 3.21 -0.25
C THR A 98 14.07 4.66 0.17
N GLN A 99 12.89 5.06 0.64
CA GLN A 99 12.62 6.43 1.13
C GLN A 99 13.29 6.71 2.48
N ILE A 100 13.63 5.67 3.25
CA ILE A 100 14.25 5.83 4.57
C ILE A 100 15.71 5.35 4.59
N GLY A 101 16.32 5.20 3.42
CA GLY A 101 17.77 4.99 3.27
C GLY A 101 18.22 3.60 2.81
N MET A 102 17.32 2.69 2.40
CA MET A 102 17.71 1.33 1.97
C MET A 102 18.69 1.34 0.79
N GLY A 103 18.52 2.26 -0.16
CA GLY A 103 19.43 2.41 -1.30
C GLY A 103 20.77 3.09 -0.98
N LEU A 104 20.92 3.61 0.24
CA LEU A 104 22.09 4.39 0.68
C LEU A 104 22.97 3.58 1.63
N ASP A 105 22.38 3.17 2.76
CA ASP A 105 23.08 2.46 3.81
C ASP A 105 22.06 1.65 4.63
N ALA A 106 22.29 0.34 4.73
CA ALA A 106 21.39 -0.56 5.43
C ALA A 106 21.27 -0.21 6.92
N THR A 107 22.31 0.34 7.55
CA THR A 107 22.28 0.74 8.97
C THR A 107 21.40 1.96 9.18
N ILE A 108 21.51 2.98 8.32
CA ILE A 108 20.62 4.15 8.34
C ILE A 108 19.17 3.71 8.16
N CYS A 109 18.89 2.87 7.15
CA CYS A 109 17.56 2.34 6.90
C CYS A 109 16.97 1.64 8.13
N ARG A 110 17.76 0.79 8.80
CA ARG A 110 17.32 0.05 9.98
C ARG A 110 17.07 0.95 11.19
N GLN A 111 17.94 1.94 11.42
CA GLN A 111 17.76 2.90 12.51
C GLN A 111 16.48 3.71 12.30
N ASN A 112 16.25 4.19 11.09
CA ASN A 112 15.04 4.92 10.72
C ASN A 112 13.79 4.05 10.86
N LEU A 113 13.81 2.83 10.31
CA LEU A 113 12.70 1.88 10.43
C LEU A 113 12.38 1.60 11.89
N ARG A 114 13.39 1.37 12.73
CA ARG A 114 13.20 1.15 14.17
C ARG A 114 12.49 2.31 14.84
N ARG A 115 12.91 3.56 14.59
CA ARG A 115 12.28 4.76 15.16
C ARG A 115 10.80 4.85 14.79
N ILE A 116 10.47 4.60 13.52
CA ILE A 116 9.09 4.57 13.02
C ILE A 116 8.27 3.49 13.75
N LEU A 117 8.82 2.28 13.88
CA LEU A 117 8.12 1.18 14.53
C LEU A 117 7.98 1.38 16.05
N GLU A 118 8.93 2.07 16.71
CA GLU A 118 8.82 2.46 18.13
C GLU A 118 7.62 3.39 18.32
N ARG A 119 7.48 4.42 17.48
CA ARG A 119 6.33 5.34 17.51
C ARG A 119 5.01 4.63 17.19
N ALA A 120 4.99 3.79 16.16
CA ALA A 120 3.78 3.02 15.83
C ALA A 120 3.37 2.10 16.98
N LYS A 121 4.33 1.46 17.66
CA LYS A 121 4.07 0.62 18.83
C LYS A 121 3.51 1.43 20.01
N GLU A 122 4.03 2.62 20.27
CA GLU A 122 3.55 3.52 21.32
C GLU A 122 2.06 3.83 21.16
N TYR A 123 1.61 4.11 19.93
CA TYR A 123 0.21 4.43 19.63
C TYR A 123 -0.67 3.23 19.31
N GLY A 124 -0.17 2.00 19.48
CA GLY A 124 -0.89 0.79 19.07
C GLY A 124 -1.23 0.76 17.58
N ASN A 125 -0.47 1.48 16.75
CA ASN A 125 -0.70 1.61 15.32
C ASN A 125 0.17 0.60 14.52
N PHE A 126 -0.04 0.58 13.21
CA PHE A 126 0.53 -0.38 12.29
C PHE A 126 1.28 0.31 11.15
N VAL A 127 2.38 -0.32 10.73
CA VAL A 127 3.20 0.09 9.58
C VAL A 127 3.25 -1.05 8.57
N ARG A 128 2.82 -0.77 7.34
CA ARG A 128 3.00 -1.65 6.20
C ARG A 128 4.30 -1.29 5.49
N ILE A 129 5.24 -2.21 5.43
CA ILE A 129 6.38 -2.09 4.51
C ILE A 129 5.86 -2.46 3.11
N ASP A 130 5.79 -1.47 2.23
CA ASP A 130 5.54 -1.68 0.81
C ASP A 130 6.75 -2.37 0.18
N ILE A 131 6.48 -3.18 -0.84
CA ILE A 131 7.49 -3.97 -1.54
C ILE A 131 7.80 -3.33 -2.89
N GLU A 132 9.09 -3.12 -3.13
CA GLU A 132 9.62 -2.41 -4.30
C GLU A 132 9.98 -3.42 -5.41
N ASP A 133 10.86 -3.07 -6.35
CA ASP A 133 11.31 -3.97 -7.42
C ASP A 133 12.24 -5.09 -6.91
N THR A 134 12.44 -6.11 -7.74
CA THR A 134 13.15 -7.35 -7.37
C THR A 134 14.54 -7.16 -6.75
N PRO A 135 15.38 -6.17 -7.13
CA PRO A 135 16.68 -5.96 -6.47
C PRO A 135 16.59 -5.69 -4.96
N TYR A 136 15.44 -5.20 -4.48
CA TYR A 136 15.24 -4.85 -3.07
C TYR A 136 14.45 -5.89 -2.27
N THR A 137 13.91 -6.92 -2.92
CA THR A 137 12.99 -7.86 -2.27
C THR A 137 13.63 -8.59 -1.08
N ASP A 138 14.83 -9.15 -1.26
CA ASP A 138 15.53 -9.87 -0.18
C ASP A 138 15.92 -8.93 0.96
N ILE A 139 16.47 -7.75 0.64
CA ILE A 139 16.87 -6.74 1.63
C ILE A 139 15.66 -6.29 2.46
N THR A 140 14.49 -6.15 1.83
CA THR A 140 13.25 -5.77 2.52
C THR A 140 12.79 -6.86 3.49
N ILE A 141 12.83 -8.13 3.06
CA ILE A 141 12.47 -9.28 3.91
C ILE A 141 13.46 -9.42 5.08
N GLU A 142 14.75 -9.22 4.83
CA GLU A 142 15.79 -9.23 5.87
C GLU A 142 15.56 -8.12 6.90
N ALA A 143 15.31 -6.89 6.47
CA ALA A 143 15.00 -5.76 7.35
C ALA A 143 13.75 -6.03 8.21
N TYR A 144 12.70 -6.62 7.63
CA TYR A 144 11.52 -7.05 8.38
C TYR A 144 11.87 -8.06 9.48
N TYR A 145 12.64 -9.10 9.15
CA TYR A 145 13.06 -10.11 10.12
C TYR A 145 13.98 -9.57 11.21
N GLU A 146 14.84 -8.61 10.88
CA GLU A 146 15.63 -7.89 11.88
C GLU A 146 14.74 -7.14 12.87
N MET A 147 13.66 -6.50 12.41
CA MET A 147 12.70 -5.85 13.31
C MET A 147 11.96 -6.86 14.19
N LEU A 148 11.57 -8.03 13.66
CA LEU A 148 10.99 -9.08 14.50
C LEU A 148 11.97 -9.56 15.59
N LYS A 149 13.25 -9.76 15.24
CA LYS A 149 14.30 -10.12 16.22
C LYS A 149 14.53 -9.02 17.26
N ALA A 150 14.32 -7.76 16.89
CA ALA A 150 14.42 -6.61 17.80
C ALA A 150 13.20 -6.47 18.74
N GLY A 151 12.22 -7.37 18.68
CA GLY A 151 11.06 -7.40 19.58
C GLY A 151 9.82 -6.69 19.05
N PHE A 152 9.80 -6.29 17.77
CA PHE A 152 8.55 -5.91 17.10
C PHE A 152 7.77 -7.17 16.72
N THR A 153 6.46 -7.01 16.51
CA THR A 153 5.57 -8.13 16.22
C THR A 153 4.70 -7.82 15.01
N PRO A 154 4.02 -8.82 14.43
CA PRO A 154 3.02 -8.59 13.39
C PRO A 154 1.81 -7.71 13.80
N LYS A 155 1.73 -7.28 15.08
CA LYS A 155 0.77 -6.23 15.50
C LYS A 155 1.22 -4.83 15.14
N THR A 156 2.52 -4.60 14.96
CA THR A 156 3.10 -3.28 14.66
C THR A 156 3.55 -3.17 13.22
N VAL A 157 4.01 -4.27 12.61
CA VAL A 157 4.59 -4.23 11.26
C VAL A 157 4.16 -5.43 10.40
N GLY A 158 3.95 -5.20 9.12
CA GLY A 158 3.75 -6.27 8.14
C GLY A 158 4.23 -5.87 6.75
N MET A 159 4.05 -6.77 5.79
CA MET A 159 4.70 -6.68 4.48
C MET A 159 3.68 -6.63 3.34
N ALA A 160 4.05 -6.05 2.21
CA ALA A 160 3.38 -6.30 0.94
C ALA A 160 4.04 -7.49 0.21
N VAL A 161 3.28 -8.19 -0.64
CA VAL A 161 3.78 -9.28 -1.48
C VAL A 161 3.17 -9.18 -2.88
N GLN A 162 3.97 -9.49 -3.91
CA GLN A 162 3.60 -9.31 -5.31
C GLN A 162 3.35 -10.66 -6.00
N SER A 163 2.12 -10.93 -6.43
CA SER A 163 1.73 -12.21 -7.02
C SER A 163 2.36 -12.49 -8.39
N TYR A 164 2.91 -11.47 -9.06
CA TYR A 164 3.60 -11.68 -10.33
C TYR A 164 4.97 -12.36 -10.20
N LEU A 165 5.56 -12.49 -9.00
CA LEU A 165 6.88 -13.09 -8.83
C LEU A 165 6.76 -14.59 -8.63
N TYR A 166 7.68 -15.36 -9.22
CA TYR A 166 7.73 -16.81 -9.00
C TYR A 166 7.97 -17.17 -7.53
N ARG A 167 8.80 -16.39 -6.83
CA ARG A 167 9.15 -16.58 -5.41
C ARG A 167 8.02 -16.29 -4.41
N ALA A 168 6.95 -15.61 -4.85
CA ALA A 168 5.95 -15.05 -3.94
C ALA A 168 5.25 -16.11 -3.07
N GLU A 169 5.01 -17.31 -3.61
CA GLU A 169 4.40 -18.41 -2.85
C GLU A 169 5.26 -18.86 -1.67
N ASP A 170 6.53 -19.14 -1.92
CA ASP A 170 7.46 -19.64 -0.91
C ASP A 170 7.74 -18.59 0.17
N ASP A 171 7.96 -17.34 -0.24
CA ASP A 171 8.15 -16.24 0.72
C ASP A 171 6.91 -16.04 1.60
N THR A 172 5.71 -16.02 1.01
CA THR A 172 4.46 -15.86 1.77
C THR A 172 4.29 -16.99 2.79
N LYS A 173 4.46 -18.26 2.35
CA LYS A 173 4.35 -19.42 3.24
C LYS A 173 5.38 -19.40 4.37
N LYS A 174 6.61 -18.96 4.09
CA LYS A 174 7.67 -18.87 5.09
C LYS A 174 7.34 -17.83 6.16
N MET A 175 7.00 -16.62 5.74
CA MET A 175 6.74 -15.49 6.65
C MET A 175 5.41 -15.64 7.40
N LEU A 176 4.42 -16.35 6.85
CA LEU A 176 3.19 -16.68 7.57
C LEU A 176 3.44 -17.49 8.85
N LYS A 177 4.54 -18.27 8.93
CA LYS A 177 4.91 -18.99 10.16
C LYS A 177 5.17 -18.04 11.33
N ASP A 178 5.57 -16.82 11.04
CA ASP A 178 5.82 -15.75 12.00
C ASP A 178 4.56 -14.89 12.25
N GLY A 179 3.43 -15.25 11.65
CA GLY A 179 2.17 -14.50 11.72
C GLY A 179 2.19 -13.19 10.92
N THR A 180 3.11 -13.04 9.95
CA THR A 180 3.22 -11.83 9.13
C THR A 180 1.88 -11.49 8.49
N ARG A 181 1.38 -10.29 8.77
CA ARG A 181 0.23 -9.72 8.06
C ARG A 181 0.69 -9.32 6.67
N PHE A 182 -0.10 -9.58 5.64
CA PHE A 182 0.25 -9.32 4.24
C PHE A 182 -0.73 -8.39 3.53
N ARG A 183 -0.19 -7.45 2.74
CA ARG A 183 -0.91 -6.82 1.63
C ARG A 183 -0.55 -7.58 0.35
N LEU A 184 -1.49 -8.35 -0.19
CA LEU A 184 -1.33 -9.05 -1.45
C LEU A 184 -1.68 -8.12 -2.62
N ILE A 185 -0.73 -7.88 -3.51
CA ILE A 185 -0.90 -7.09 -4.75
C ILE A 185 -0.44 -7.91 -5.95
N LYS A 186 -0.79 -7.49 -7.17
CA LYS A 186 -0.25 -8.12 -8.39
C LYS A 186 1.23 -7.84 -8.61
N GLY A 187 1.66 -6.61 -8.32
CA GLY A 187 2.98 -6.09 -8.69
C GLY A 187 2.85 -4.86 -9.59
N ALA A 188 3.72 -3.87 -9.39
CA ALA A 188 3.65 -2.57 -10.04
C ALA A 188 4.87 -2.25 -10.93
N TYR A 189 5.95 -3.02 -10.79
CA TYR A 189 7.21 -2.79 -11.48
C TYR A 189 7.29 -3.59 -12.78
N LYS A 190 8.25 -3.23 -13.63
CA LYS A 190 8.52 -3.97 -14.87
C LYS A 190 9.67 -4.94 -14.60
N GLU A 191 9.30 -6.18 -14.30
CA GLU A 191 10.25 -7.24 -13.99
C GLU A 191 10.60 -8.07 -15.24
N PRO A 192 11.81 -8.64 -15.28
CA PRO A 192 12.22 -9.53 -16.36
C PRO A 192 11.48 -10.89 -16.26
N PRO A 193 11.22 -11.57 -17.40
CA PRO A 193 10.43 -12.80 -17.43
C PRO A 193 11.09 -13.99 -16.70
N GLU A 194 12.37 -13.89 -16.36
CA GLU A 194 13.09 -14.88 -15.54
C GLU A 194 12.69 -14.81 -14.06
N LEU A 195 12.14 -13.66 -13.61
CA LEU A 195 11.77 -13.42 -12.20
C LEU A 195 10.26 -13.33 -11.99
N ALA A 196 9.52 -12.96 -13.04
CA ALA A 196 8.08 -12.70 -12.95
C ALA A 196 7.28 -13.33 -14.09
N TYR A 197 6.06 -13.75 -13.78
CA TYR A 197 5.08 -14.23 -14.74
C TYR A 197 4.81 -13.17 -15.83
N PRO A 198 5.16 -13.43 -17.11
CA PRO A 198 4.96 -12.45 -18.17
C PRO A 198 3.49 -12.36 -18.61
N LYS A 199 2.70 -13.43 -18.40
CA LYS A 199 1.29 -13.48 -18.80
C LYS A 199 0.41 -13.08 -17.62
N LYS A 200 -0.52 -12.16 -17.87
CA LYS A 200 -1.53 -11.72 -16.89
C LYS A 200 -2.33 -12.89 -16.29
N ALA A 201 -2.63 -13.91 -17.09
CA ALA A 201 -3.38 -15.08 -16.62
C ALA A 201 -2.65 -15.84 -15.50
N ASP A 202 -1.32 -15.95 -15.61
CA ASP A 202 -0.50 -16.63 -14.61
C ASP A 202 -0.36 -15.77 -13.34
N VAL A 203 -0.20 -14.43 -13.49
CA VAL A 203 -0.23 -13.47 -12.36
C VAL A 203 -1.55 -13.53 -11.60
N ASP A 204 -2.67 -13.59 -12.34
CA ASP A 204 -4.02 -13.68 -11.79
C ASP A 204 -4.24 -15.02 -11.06
N ALA A 205 -3.78 -16.13 -11.64
CA ALA A 205 -3.85 -17.45 -11.02
C ALA A 205 -3.02 -17.51 -9.72
N ASN A 206 -1.81 -16.93 -9.73
CA ASN A 206 -0.98 -16.88 -8.53
C ASN A 206 -1.55 -15.94 -7.46
N PHE A 207 -2.23 -14.85 -7.86
CA PHE A 207 -2.96 -13.98 -6.91
C PHE A 207 -4.06 -14.75 -6.18
N ASP A 208 -4.84 -15.54 -6.92
CA ASP A 208 -5.90 -16.39 -6.36
C ASP A 208 -5.29 -17.49 -5.46
N LEU A 209 -4.16 -18.09 -5.85
CA LEU A 209 -3.42 -19.06 -5.02
C LEU A 209 -2.96 -18.45 -3.69
N LEU A 210 -2.30 -17.30 -3.73
CA LEU A 210 -1.83 -16.60 -2.52
C LEU A 210 -2.99 -16.17 -1.63
N THR A 211 -4.11 -15.74 -2.21
CA THR A 211 -5.34 -15.43 -1.46
C THR A 211 -5.81 -16.64 -0.66
N LYS A 212 -5.84 -17.83 -1.27
CA LYS A 212 -6.19 -19.07 -0.56
C LYS A 212 -5.21 -19.36 0.58
N ILE A 213 -3.91 -19.31 0.30
CA ILE A 213 -2.86 -19.59 1.29
C ILE A 213 -3.01 -18.68 2.51
N LEU A 214 -3.22 -17.37 2.31
CA LEU A 214 -3.41 -16.41 3.39
C LEU A 214 -4.68 -16.70 4.21
N MET A 215 -5.78 -17.04 3.55
CA MET A 215 -7.07 -17.33 4.20
C MET A 215 -7.05 -18.67 4.96
N ASP A 216 -6.50 -19.72 4.35
CA ASP A 216 -6.34 -21.04 4.96
C ASP A 216 -5.46 -20.93 6.21
N ALA A 217 -4.29 -20.27 6.10
CA ALA A 217 -3.40 -20.05 7.23
C ALA A 217 -4.06 -19.22 8.34
N THR A 218 -4.91 -18.25 7.99
CA THR A 218 -5.66 -17.45 8.97
C THR A 218 -6.62 -18.32 9.79
N LEU A 219 -7.32 -19.25 9.14
CA LEU A 219 -8.23 -20.17 9.81
C LEU A 219 -7.47 -21.23 10.63
N GLU A 220 -6.45 -21.84 10.04
CA GLU A 220 -5.65 -22.92 10.67
C GLU A 220 -4.89 -22.44 11.91
N ASN A 221 -4.32 -21.24 11.86
CA ASN A 221 -3.51 -20.69 12.95
C ASN A 221 -4.30 -19.74 13.86
N ASN A 222 -5.61 -19.58 13.62
CA ASN A 222 -6.49 -18.66 14.35
C ASN A 222 -5.90 -17.25 14.47
N PHE A 223 -5.41 -16.71 13.35
CA PHE A 223 -4.80 -15.38 13.33
C PHE A 223 -5.83 -14.30 13.66
N ALA A 224 -5.38 -13.24 14.33
CA ALA A 224 -6.26 -12.17 14.79
C ALA A 224 -6.92 -11.42 13.62
N LYS A 225 -8.23 -11.21 13.77
CA LYS A 225 -9.04 -10.28 12.95
C LYS A 225 -8.53 -8.85 13.01
N ILE A 226 -9.13 -7.97 12.21
CA ILE A 226 -8.90 -6.52 12.27
C ILE A 226 -9.05 -6.00 13.72
N SER A 227 -8.25 -5.01 14.12
CA SER A 227 -8.42 -4.35 15.43
C SER A 227 -9.73 -3.57 15.49
N GLU A 228 -10.23 -3.35 16.71
CA GLU A 228 -11.49 -2.62 16.95
C GLU A 228 -11.45 -1.17 16.41
N ASP A 229 -10.30 -0.53 16.50
CA ASP A 229 -10.03 0.81 15.95
C ASP A 229 -9.73 0.81 14.44
N GLY A 230 -9.71 -0.35 13.79
CA GLY A 230 -9.41 -0.49 12.36
C GLY A 230 -7.98 -0.13 11.93
N ARG A 231 -7.08 0.23 12.87
CA ARG A 231 -5.71 0.65 12.56
C ARG A 231 -4.83 -0.54 12.17
N ILE A 232 -4.97 -1.68 12.86
CA ILE A 232 -4.23 -2.91 12.59
C ILE A 232 -5.06 -3.82 11.66
N PRO A 233 -4.62 -4.06 10.41
CA PRO A 233 -5.35 -4.89 9.46
C PRO A 233 -5.32 -6.38 9.86
N PRO A 234 -6.22 -7.23 9.36
CA PRO A 234 -6.10 -8.68 9.46
C PRO A 234 -4.88 -9.23 8.69
N VAL A 235 -4.60 -10.53 8.79
CA VAL A 235 -3.47 -11.14 8.07
C VAL A 235 -3.64 -11.04 6.54
N PRO A 236 -4.78 -11.41 5.94
CA PRO A 236 -5.01 -11.23 4.52
C PRO A 236 -5.59 -9.85 4.23
N ALA A 237 -4.78 -8.97 3.64
CA ALA A 237 -5.26 -7.74 3.02
C ALA A 237 -5.16 -7.86 1.49
N ILE A 238 -6.31 -8.04 0.84
CA ILE A 238 -6.43 -8.33 -0.59
C ILE A 238 -6.44 -7.01 -1.37
N GLY A 239 -5.26 -6.59 -1.83
CA GLY A 239 -5.02 -5.34 -2.53
C GLY A 239 -5.27 -5.43 -4.03
N THR A 240 -6.52 -5.18 -4.45
CA THR A 240 -6.91 -5.26 -5.87
C THR A 240 -8.17 -4.46 -6.17
N GLN A 241 -8.31 -4.03 -7.43
CA GLN A 241 -9.55 -3.45 -7.98
C GLN A 241 -10.08 -4.28 -9.17
N ASP A 242 -9.66 -5.55 -9.24
CA ASP A 242 -10.11 -6.54 -10.22
C ASP A 242 -11.30 -7.32 -9.66
N ASP A 243 -12.48 -7.12 -10.24
CA ASP A 243 -13.74 -7.71 -9.75
C ASP A 243 -13.66 -9.24 -9.67
N LYS A 244 -12.97 -9.90 -10.60
CA LYS A 244 -12.83 -11.37 -10.59
C LYS A 244 -12.03 -11.87 -9.40
N ARG A 245 -11.01 -11.12 -8.98
CA ARG A 245 -10.17 -11.47 -7.82
C ARG A 245 -10.92 -11.22 -6.51
N ILE A 246 -11.73 -10.16 -6.46
CA ILE A 246 -12.61 -9.87 -5.32
C ILE A 246 -13.65 -10.97 -5.17
N ASP A 247 -14.35 -11.32 -6.26
CA ASP A 247 -15.36 -12.37 -6.25
C ASP A 247 -14.76 -13.73 -5.86
N PHE A 248 -13.55 -14.04 -6.35
CA PHE A 248 -12.82 -15.23 -5.93
C PHE A 248 -12.57 -15.24 -4.42
N ALA A 249 -12.03 -14.16 -3.86
CA ALA A 249 -11.78 -14.05 -2.41
C ALA A 249 -13.07 -14.20 -1.59
N LYS A 250 -14.17 -13.56 -2.01
CA LYS A 250 -15.49 -13.69 -1.37
C LYS A 250 -16.01 -15.12 -1.38
N GLN A 251 -15.93 -15.78 -2.54
CA GLN A 251 -16.39 -17.17 -2.71
C GLN A 251 -15.52 -18.14 -1.90
N TYR A 252 -14.21 -17.94 -1.89
CA TYR A 252 -13.29 -18.79 -1.14
C TYR A 252 -13.48 -18.65 0.37
N ALA A 253 -13.56 -17.42 0.89
CA ALA A 253 -13.86 -17.17 2.29
C ALA A 253 -15.18 -17.83 2.72
N LYS A 254 -16.24 -17.72 1.90
CA LYS A 254 -17.51 -18.41 2.14
C LYS A 254 -17.36 -19.94 2.14
N LYS A 255 -16.57 -20.48 1.21
CA LYS A 255 -16.32 -21.93 1.10
C LYS A 255 -15.67 -22.50 2.37
N ILE A 256 -14.69 -21.80 2.94
CA ILE A 256 -13.96 -22.27 4.12
C ILE A 256 -14.56 -21.77 5.44
N GLY A 257 -15.63 -20.98 5.41
CA GLY A 257 -16.27 -20.42 6.60
C GLY A 257 -15.48 -19.30 7.28
N LEU A 258 -14.59 -18.60 6.57
CA LEU A 258 -13.82 -17.49 7.12
C LEU A 258 -14.70 -16.24 7.24
N ALA A 259 -14.85 -15.73 8.46
CA ALA A 259 -15.66 -14.54 8.72
C ALA A 259 -15.01 -13.26 8.13
N LYS A 260 -15.85 -12.28 7.77
CA LYS A 260 -15.45 -11.08 7.02
C LYS A 260 -14.49 -10.15 7.75
N GLU A 261 -14.39 -10.26 9.07
CA GLU A 261 -13.45 -9.52 9.92
C GLU A 261 -12.01 -10.07 9.88
N PHE A 262 -11.83 -11.29 9.37
CA PHE A 262 -10.52 -11.95 9.28
C PHE A 262 -9.77 -11.67 7.98
N PHE A 263 -10.33 -10.84 7.09
CA PHE A 263 -9.62 -10.33 5.92
C PHE A 263 -10.19 -8.97 5.51
N GLU A 264 -9.43 -8.19 4.75
CA GLU A 264 -9.90 -6.90 4.23
C GLU A 264 -9.58 -6.75 2.75
N PHE A 265 -10.35 -5.93 2.05
CA PHE A 265 -10.02 -5.48 0.70
C PHE A 265 -9.29 -4.15 0.76
N GLN A 266 -8.21 -4.02 -0.01
CA GLN A 266 -7.48 -2.76 -0.12
C GLN A 266 -7.55 -2.18 -1.53
N MET A 267 -7.83 -0.88 -1.61
CA MET A 267 -7.96 -0.17 -2.89
C MET A 267 -7.24 1.17 -2.85
N LEU A 268 -6.98 1.73 -4.02
CA LEU A 268 -6.35 3.03 -4.14
C LEU A 268 -7.38 4.14 -4.01
N TYR A 269 -6.98 5.25 -3.39
CA TYR A 269 -7.82 6.44 -3.32
C TYR A 269 -8.19 6.93 -4.72
N GLY A 270 -9.45 7.34 -4.89
CA GLY A 270 -9.96 7.81 -6.19
C GLY A 270 -10.39 6.73 -7.19
N ILE A 271 -10.06 5.45 -6.95
CA ILE A 271 -10.29 4.36 -7.92
C ILE A 271 -11.38 3.41 -7.43
N ARG A 272 -12.40 3.19 -8.28
CA ARG A 272 -13.56 2.31 -8.01
C ARG A 272 -14.24 2.59 -6.66
N ARG A 273 -14.54 3.88 -6.39
CA ARG A 273 -15.26 4.33 -5.17
C ARG A 273 -16.63 3.66 -5.01
N ASP A 274 -17.26 3.31 -6.13
CA ASP A 274 -18.44 2.45 -6.21
C ASP A 274 -18.22 1.10 -5.52
N LEU A 275 -17.15 0.40 -5.89
CA LEU A 275 -16.81 -0.91 -5.35
C LEU A 275 -16.39 -0.84 -3.88
N GLN A 276 -15.67 0.21 -3.49
CA GLN A 276 -15.30 0.46 -2.09
C GLN A 276 -16.56 0.54 -1.21
N ARG A 277 -17.56 1.34 -1.62
CA ARG A 277 -18.83 1.46 -0.90
C ARG A 277 -19.62 0.15 -0.90
N GLN A 278 -19.73 -0.50 -2.06
CA GLN A 278 -20.43 -1.78 -2.18
C GLN A 278 -19.86 -2.82 -1.21
N LEU A 279 -18.54 -2.94 -1.09
CA LEU A 279 -17.91 -3.90 -0.18
C LEU A 279 -18.18 -3.59 1.30
N VAL A 280 -18.22 -2.30 1.68
CA VAL A 280 -18.62 -1.89 3.03
C VAL A 280 -20.09 -2.23 3.31
N GLU A 281 -21.00 -1.95 2.37
CA GLU A 281 -22.42 -2.28 2.48
C GLU A 281 -22.65 -3.80 2.59
N GLU A 282 -21.81 -4.59 1.92
CA GLU A 282 -21.77 -6.04 2.05
C GLU A 282 -21.17 -6.51 3.39
N GLY A 283 -20.63 -5.61 4.24
CA GLY A 283 -20.06 -5.90 5.55
C GLY A 283 -18.61 -6.41 5.52
N TYR A 284 -17.88 -6.18 4.43
CA TYR A 284 -16.44 -6.44 4.38
C TYR A 284 -15.65 -5.28 4.96
N GLN A 285 -14.48 -5.59 5.52
CA GLN A 285 -13.49 -4.57 5.89
C GLN A 285 -12.85 -4.01 4.61
N VAL A 286 -12.83 -2.69 4.50
CA VAL A 286 -12.22 -1.99 3.36
C VAL A 286 -11.20 -0.99 3.88
N ARG A 287 -10.00 -1.01 3.29
CA ARG A 287 -8.96 -0.01 3.52
C ARG A 287 -8.56 0.69 2.23
N VAL A 288 -8.52 2.01 2.25
CA VAL A 288 -8.05 2.79 1.11
C VAL A 288 -6.62 3.26 1.33
N TYR A 289 -5.77 3.05 0.33
CA TYR A 289 -4.42 3.61 0.24
C TYR A 289 -4.51 5.05 -0.21
N VAL A 290 -4.16 5.97 0.69
CA VAL A 290 -4.35 7.41 0.57
C VAL A 290 -2.99 8.07 0.40
N PRO A 291 -2.57 8.34 -0.85
CA PRO A 291 -1.34 9.05 -1.12
C PRO A 291 -1.55 10.56 -0.91
N PHE A 292 -0.56 11.25 -0.36
CA PHE A 292 -0.60 12.70 -0.14
C PHE A 292 0.82 13.28 -0.09
N GLY A 293 0.96 14.60 -0.17
CA GLY A 293 2.25 15.29 -0.14
C GLY A 293 2.55 16.04 -1.44
N THR A 294 3.56 16.89 -1.39
CA THR A 294 3.93 17.82 -2.48
C THR A 294 4.47 17.11 -3.72
N GLN A 295 4.97 15.88 -3.60
CA GLN A 295 5.52 15.10 -4.72
C GLN A 295 4.44 14.27 -5.46
N TRP A 296 3.27 14.86 -5.68
CA TRP A 296 2.12 14.16 -6.24
C TRP A 296 2.20 13.89 -7.74
N TYR A 297 2.97 14.68 -8.49
CA TYR A 297 2.98 14.63 -9.95
C TYR A 297 3.47 13.27 -10.52
N PRO A 298 4.62 12.70 -10.09
CA PRO A 298 5.06 11.40 -10.60
C PRO A 298 4.07 10.28 -10.29
N TYR A 299 3.49 10.29 -9.08
CA TYR A 299 2.46 9.33 -8.69
C TYR A 299 1.23 9.43 -9.59
N PHE A 300 0.73 10.65 -9.80
CA PHE A 300 -0.41 10.95 -10.63
C PHE A 300 -0.22 10.45 -12.07
N MET A 301 0.93 10.76 -12.68
CA MET A 301 1.24 10.32 -14.05
C MET A 301 1.27 8.80 -14.19
N ARG A 302 1.77 8.07 -13.17
CA ARG A 302 1.69 6.61 -13.14
C ARG A 302 0.24 6.11 -13.07
N ARG A 303 -0.64 6.73 -12.26
CA ARG A 303 -2.07 6.37 -12.19
C ARG A 303 -2.79 6.58 -13.53
N LEU A 304 -2.42 7.62 -14.29
CA LEU A 304 -2.96 7.85 -15.64
C LEU A 304 -2.49 6.79 -16.64
N ALA A 305 -1.23 6.39 -16.55
CA ALA A 305 -0.64 5.39 -17.45
C ALA A 305 -1.25 3.99 -17.29
N GLU A 306 -1.78 3.66 -16.10
CA GLU A 306 -2.34 2.33 -15.78
C GLU A 306 -3.73 2.06 -16.38
N ARG A 307 -4.56 3.09 -16.59
CA ARG A 307 -5.85 2.94 -17.26
C ARG A 307 -6.09 4.09 -18.24
N PRO A 308 -6.00 3.85 -19.57
CA PRO A 308 -6.30 4.87 -20.58
C PRO A 308 -7.71 5.47 -20.47
N ALA A 309 -8.68 4.74 -19.89
CA ALA A 309 -10.00 5.29 -19.60
C ALA A 309 -9.96 6.49 -18.62
N ASN A 310 -8.95 6.56 -17.74
CA ASN A 310 -8.72 7.72 -16.87
C ASN A 310 -8.36 8.99 -17.68
N LEU A 311 -7.79 8.82 -18.88
CA LEU A 311 -7.53 9.93 -19.81
C LEU A 311 -8.79 10.41 -20.52
N TRP A 312 -9.83 9.56 -20.67
CA TRP A 312 -11.05 9.99 -21.37
C TRP A 312 -11.79 11.10 -20.59
N PHE A 313 -11.65 11.09 -19.25
CA PHE A 313 -12.12 12.15 -18.36
C PHE A 313 -11.42 13.50 -18.57
N PHE A 314 -10.20 13.53 -19.13
CA PHE A 314 -9.50 14.78 -19.45
C PHE A 314 -10.08 15.44 -20.70
N ILE A 315 -10.45 14.66 -21.71
CA ILE A 315 -10.95 15.21 -22.97
C ILE A 315 -12.45 15.54 -22.88
N SER A 316 -13.21 14.86 -22.01
CA SER A 316 -14.63 15.20 -21.78
C SER A 316 -14.83 16.47 -20.95
N ASN A 317 -13.78 17.00 -20.33
CA ASN A 317 -13.78 18.26 -19.56
C ASN A 317 -12.80 19.30 -20.16
N PHE A 318 -12.42 19.10 -21.42
CA PHE A 318 -11.78 20.08 -22.29
C PHE A 318 -12.81 20.64 -23.26
#